data_AF-A0A355D4Y6-F1
#
_entry.id   AF-A0A355D4Y6-F1
#
_cell.length_a   1.000
_cell.length_b   1.000
_cell.length_c   1.000
_cell.angle_alpha   90.00
_cell.angle_beta   90.00
_cell.angle_gamma   90.00
#
_symmetry.space_group_name_H-M   'P 1'
#
loop_
_entity.id
_entity.type
_entity.pdbx_description
1 polymer ?
#
loop_
_entity_poly.entity_id
_entity_poly.type
_entity_poly.pdbx_seq_one_letter_code
_entity_poly.pdbx_strand_id
1 'polypeptide(L)'
;LFKLFKFAKDNGAHEVKILEPILSGNLLTEKQLSSVMYSESDREKLIKLQHKANKRSDLPKISTFAYTESELKFGCGAGNQHSYISASGELYPCDFVPMNFGNVKKESVKKLWIEMKNHIGKPKIGCFAQKVNREVFKQSEGILPLNKEKAINICNKNKSNRYPKYYRNLQ
;
A
#
# COMPACT_ATOMS: atom_id res chain seq x y z
N LEU A 1 5.04 7.35 -21.70
CA LEU A 1 5.02 8.02 -20.38
C LEU A 1 5.50 9.47 -20.42
N PHE A 2 6.70 9.82 -20.94
CA PHE A 2 7.14 11.23 -20.97
C PHE A 2 6.18 12.20 -21.70
N LYS A 3 5.58 11.78 -22.82
CA LYS A 3 4.52 12.55 -23.50
C LYS A 3 3.32 12.82 -22.59
N LEU A 4 2.88 11.81 -21.84
CA LEU A 4 1.80 11.94 -20.85
C LEU A 4 2.19 12.87 -19.70
N PHE A 5 3.42 12.79 -19.20
CA PHE A 5 3.90 13.68 -18.13
C PHE A 5 3.90 15.13 -18.58
N LYS A 6 4.38 15.40 -19.80
CA LYS A 6 4.38 16.73 -20.40
C LYS A 6 2.94 17.24 -20.56
N PHE A 7 2.06 16.42 -21.14
CA PHE A 7 0.64 16.74 -21.23
C PHE A 7 0.02 17.08 -19.86
N ALA A 8 0.30 16.29 -18.82
CA ALA A 8 -0.19 16.56 -17.47
C ALA A 8 0.31 17.91 -16.93
N LYS A 9 1.61 18.22 -17.13
CA LYS A 9 2.19 19.52 -16.74
C LYS A 9 1.55 20.69 -17.47
N ASP A 10 1.33 20.54 -18.77
CA ASP A 10 0.73 21.58 -19.61
C ASP A 10 -0.73 21.85 -19.22
N ASN A 11 -1.39 20.88 -18.57
CA ASN A 11 -2.73 21.02 -17.97
C ASN A 11 -2.70 21.37 -16.47
N GLY A 12 -1.56 21.84 -15.94
CA GLY A 12 -1.45 22.34 -14.57
C GLY A 12 -1.25 21.29 -13.48
N ALA A 13 -0.99 20.01 -13.83
CA ALA A 13 -0.68 19.00 -12.82
C ALA A 13 0.65 19.30 -12.12
N HIS A 14 0.64 19.21 -10.79
CA HIS A 14 1.84 19.33 -9.96
C HIS A 14 2.55 17.98 -9.77
N GLU A 15 1.77 16.90 -9.74
CA GLU A 15 2.26 15.53 -9.56
C GLU A 15 1.53 14.56 -10.50
N VAL A 16 2.27 13.57 -11.00
CA VAL A 16 1.71 12.34 -11.58
C VAL A 16 2.17 11.16 -10.74
N LYS A 17 1.21 10.46 -10.13
CA LYS A 17 1.45 9.24 -9.36
C LYS A 17 1.16 8.01 -10.21
N ILE A 18 2.16 7.15 -10.37
CA ILE A 18 2.05 5.88 -11.09
C ILE A 18 1.84 4.78 -10.07
N LEU A 19 0.64 4.22 -10.07
CA LEU A 19 0.27 3.07 -9.25
C LEU A 19 0.64 1.78 -9.97
N GLU A 20 0.80 0.71 -9.20
CA GLU A 20 1.00 -0.65 -9.70
C GLU A 20 -0.18 -1.53 -9.29
N PRO A 21 -0.47 -2.63 -10.02
CA PRO A 21 -1.48 -3.59 -9.61
C PRO A 21 -1.21 -4.14 -8.21
N ILE A 22 -2.23 -4.14 -7.35
CA ILE A 22 -2.15 -4.64 -5.98
C ILE A 22 -3.02 -5.88 -5.86
N LEU A 23 -2.45 -6.99 -5.39
CA LEU A 23 -3.12 -8.29 -5.25
C LEU A 23 -4.32 -8.19 -4.30
N SER A 24 -5.49 -7.86 -4.82
CA SER A 24 -6.72 -7.56 -4.07
C SER A 24 -7.94 -7.73 -4.98
N GLY A 25 -9.12 -7.88 -4.39
CA GLY A 25 -10.37 -8.10 -5.14
C GLY A 25 -10.26 -9.28 -6.11
N ASN A 26 -10.71 -9.09 -7.35
CA ASN A 26 -10.71 -10.12 -8.40
C ASN A 26 -9.30 -10.62 -8.77
N LEU A 27 -8.23 -9.87 -8.47
CA LEU A 27 -6.86 -10.34 -8.72
C LEU A 27 -6.46 -11.52 -7.81
N LEU A 28 -7.17 -11.75 -6.71
CA LEU A 28 -6.90 -12.89 -5.82
C LEU A 28 -7.26 -14.24 -6.44
N THR A 29 -8.17 -14.24 -7.41
CA THR A 29 -8.65 -15.43 -8.13
C THR A 29 -8.23 -15.45 -9.60
N GLU A 30 -7.47 -14.45 -10.05
CA GLU A 30 -6.95 -14.37 -11.42
C GLU A 30 -5.96 -15.52 -11.71
N LYS A 31 -6.21 -16.24 -12.81
CA LYS A 31 -5.40 -17.39 -13.25
C LYS A 31 -4.09 -16.95 -13.91
N GLN A 32 -4.09 -15.82 -14.61
CA GLN A 32 -2.93 -15.28 -15.33
C GLN A 32 -2.32 -14.09 -14.61
N LEU A 33 -2.09 -14.21 -13.30
CA LEU A 33 -1.63 -13.09 -12.49
C LEU A 33 -0.30 -12.46 -12.99
N SER A 34 0.58 -13.25 -13.60
CA SER A 34 1.86 -12.78 -14.16
C SER A 34 1.70 -11.84 -15.37
N SER A 35 0.57 -11.86 -16.08
CA SER A 35 0.32 -10.91 -17.19
C SER A 35 -0.18 -9.55 -16.70
N VAL A 36 -0.63 -9.48 -15.45
CA VAL A 36 -1.16 -8.26 -14.82
C VAL A 36 -0.14 -7.64 -13.89
N MET A 37 0.48 -8.44 -13.02
CA MET A 37 1.39 -7.94 -11.98
C MET A 37 2.74 -7.55 -12.56
N TYR A 38 3.32 -6.47 -12.03
CA TYR A 38 4.65 -6.03 -12.42
C TYR A 38 5.73 -6.93 -11.82
N SER A 39 6.70 -7.31 -12.65
CA SER A 39 7.91 -7.98 -12.19
C SER A 39 8.83 -7.01 -11.44
N GLU A 40 9.86 -7.53 -10.76
CA GLU A 40 10.91 -6.70 -10.17
C GLU A 40 11.60 -5.82 -11.22
N SER A 41 11.85 -6.36 -12.42
CA SER A 41 12.43 -5.61 -13.54
C SER A 41 11.53 -4.45 -13.97
N ASP A 42 10.21 -4.63 -14.00
CA ASP A 42 9.28 -3.56 -14.35
C ASP A 42 9.25 -2.47 -13.27
N ARG A 43 9.27 -2.88 -11.99
CA ARG A 43 9.39 -1.94 -10.86
C ARG A 43 10.69 -1.14 -10.94
N GLU A 44 11.82 -1.76 -11.27
CA GLU A 44 13.09 -1.05 -11.48
C GLU A 44 13.03 -0.04 -12.63
N LYS A 45 12.39 -0.39 -13.76
CA LYS A 45 12.18 0.54 -14.88
C LYS A 45 11.36 1.75 -14.43
N LEU A 46 10.31 1.54 -13.62
CA LEU A 46 9.50 2.64 -13.07
C LEU A 46 10.30 3.53 -12.12
N ILE A 47 11.14 2.96 -11.26
CA ILE A 47 12.03 3.71 -10.36
C ILE A 47 13.01 4.57 -11.19
N LYS A 48 13.67 3.98 -12.19
CA LYS A 48 14.59 4.69 -13.11
C LYS A 48 13.87 5.80 -13.87
N LEU A 49 12.66 5.54 -14.35
CA LEU A 49 11.80 6.53 -15.02
C LEU A 49 11.48 7.71 -14.11
N GLN A 50 11.07 7.45 -12.88
CA GLN A 50 10.78 8.48 -11.88
C GLN A 50 12.01 9.37 -11.66
N HIS A 51 13.19 8.78 -11.44
CA HIS A 51 14.42 9.56 -11.24
C HIS A 51 14.81 10.37 -12.47
N LYS A 52 14.66 9.81 -13.67
CA LYS A 52 14.93 10.51 -14.93
C LYS A 52 13.98 11.69 -15.14
N ALA A 53 12.68 11.50 -14.92
CA ALA A 53 11.68 12.54 -15.08
C ALA A 53 11.84 13.66 -14.03
N ASN A 54 12.13 13.32 -12.78
CA ASN A 54 12.30 14.30 -11.70
C ASN A 54 13.57 15.16 -11.78
N LYS A 55 14.48 14.89 -12.72
CA LYS A 55 15.61 15.77 -13.04
C LYS A 55 15.23 16.91 -13.99
N ARG A 56 14.02 16.87 -14.55
CA ARG A 56 13.52 17.83 -15.52
C ARG A 56 12.53 18.79 -14.86
N SER A 57 12.76 20.08 -14.98
CA SER A 57 11.86 21.12 -14.47
C SER A 57 10.62 21.34 -15.34
N ASP A 58 10.66 20.89 -16.60
CA ASP A 58 9.55 21.01 -17.57
C ASP A 58 8.48 19.92 -17.43
N LEU A 59 8.58 19.08 -16.40
CA LEU A 59 7.67 17.98 -16.10
C LEU A 59 7.05 18.16 -14.70
N PRO A 60 5.92 17.49 -14.39
CA PRO A 60 5.39 17.49 -13.04
C PRO A 60 6.25 16.56 -12.17
N LYS A 61 6.06 16.63 -10.85
CA LYS A 61 6.69 15.65 -9.96
C LYS A 61 6.17 14.26 -10.32
N ILE A 62 7.06 13.31 -10.56
CA ILE A 62 6.68 11.92 -10.76
C ILE A 62 6.90 11.17 -9.45
N SER A 63 5.88 10.44 -9.00
CA SER A 63 5.99 9.45 -7.94
C SER A 63 5.51 8.10 -8.46
N THR A 64 6.21 7.04 -8.09
CA THR A 64 5.82 5.65 -8.40
C THR A 64 5.59 4.93 -7.08
N PHE A 65 4.56 4.09 -7.00
CA PHE A 65 4.39 3.19 -5.86
C PHE A 65 5.59 2.26 -5.70
N ALA A 66 6.13 1.79 -6.82
CA ALA A 66 7.34 0.96 -6.89
C ALA A 66 8.52 1.55 -6.09
N TYR A 67 8.72 2.88 -6.10
CA TYR A 67 9.74 3.55 -5.29
C TYR A 67 9.21 3.99 -3.92
N THR A 68 8.07 4.67 -3.89
CA THR A 68 7.54 5.38 -2.71
C THR A 68 7.27 4.41 -1.58
N GLU A 69 6.62 3.28 -1.87
CA GLU A 69 6.28 2.24 -0.88
C GLU A 69 7.36 1.17 -0.73
N SER A 70 8.51 1.32 -1.38
CA SER A 70 9.64 0.41 -1.20
C SER A 70 10.46 0.75 0.03
N GLU A 71 11.26 -0.22 0.46
CA GLU A 71 12.28 -0.01 1.48
C GLU A 71 13.23 1.16 1.18
N LEU A 72 13.49 1.45 -0.10
CA LEU A 72 14.42 2.52 -0.51
C LEU A 72 13.89 3.92 -0.18
N LYS A 73 12.59 4.04 0.15
CA LYS A 73 11.96 5.30 0.54
C LYS A 73 11.13 5.14 1.81
N PHE A 74 9.79 5.20 1.72
CA PHE A 74 8.91 5.24 2.88
C PHE A 74 8.39 3.88 3.32
N GLY A 75 8.46 2.86 2.48
CA GLY A 75 7.78 1.59 2.75
C GLY A 75 6.25 1.72 2.71
N CYS A 76 5.54 0.63 3.02
CA CYS A 76 4.08 0.64 3.09
C CYS A 76 3.62 1.21 4.45
N GLY A 77 2.79 2.25 4.38
CA GLY A 77 2.21 2.94 5.53
C GLY A 77 0.88 2.40 6.03
N ALA A 78 0.37 1.29 5.47
CA ALA A 78 -0.92 0.71 5.84
C ALA A 78 -0.98 0.40 7.35
N GLY A 79 -2.00 0.91 8.03
CA GLY A 79 -2.25 0.75 9.45
C GLY A 79 -1.20 1.42 10.36
N ASN A 80 -0.33 2.27 9.81
CA ASN A 80 0.71 2.98 10.56
C ASN A 80 0.72 4.50 10.27
N GLN A 81 0.61 4.88 9.00
CA GLN A 81 0.57 6.26 8.52
C GLN A 81 -0.78 6.63 7.91
N HIS A 82 -1.46 5.66 7.32
CA HIS A 82 -2.82 5.81 6.80
C HIS A 82 -3.66 4.56 7.13
N SER A 83 -4.97 4.71 7.02
CA SER A 83 -5.96 3.63 7.12
C SER A 83 -7.14 3.93 6.22
N TYR A 84 -8.04 2.97 6.11
CA TYR A 84 -9.28 3.11 5.37
C TYR A 84 -10.47 2.82 6.29
N ILE A 85 -11.54 3.59 6.14
CA ILE A 85 -12.82 3.31 6.78
C ILE A 85 -13.77 2.89 5.66
N SER A 86 -14.33 1.68 5.75
CA SER A 86 -15.27 1.15 4.77
C SER A 86 -16.58 1.96 4.74
N ALA A 87 -17.38 1.76 3.70
CA ALA A 87 -18.72 2.35 3.60
C ALA A 87 -19.64 1.94 4.77
N SER A 88 -19.47 0.74 5.32
CA SER A 88 -20.21 0.25 6.48
C SER A 88 -19.63 0.73 7.82
N GLY A 89 -18.39 1.23 7.83
CA GLY A 89 -17.73 1.87 8.96
C GLY A 89 -16.59 1.07 9.59
N GLU A 90 -16.22 -0.09 9.03
CA GLU A 90 -15.07 -0.88 9.52
C GLU A 90 -13.74 -0.17 9.21
N LEU A 91 -12.84 -0.15 10.19
CA LEU A 91 -11.48 0.36 10.03
C LEU A 91 -10.55 -0.76 9.52
N TYR A 92 -9.88 -0.50 8.39
CA TYR A 92 -8.89 -1.37 7.75
C TYR A 92 -7.50 -0.73 7.72
N PRO A 93 -6.41 -1.54 7.66
CA PRO A 93 -5.05 -1.03 7.48
C PRO A 93 -4.86 -0.17 6.23
N CYS A 94 -5.48 -0.54 5.12
CA CYS A 94 -5.65 0.28 3.93
C CYS A 94 -6.83 -0.26 3.12
N ASP A 95 -7.21 0.47 2.08
CA ASP A 95 -8.28 0.11 1.14
C ASP A 95 -8.05 -1.24 0.45
N PHE A 96 -6.78 -1.64 0.25
CA PHE A 96 -6.43 -2.93 -0.35
C PHE A 96 -6.34 -4.09 0.65
N VAL A 97 -6.45 -3.87 1.96
CA VAL A 97 -6.25 -4.91 2.98
C VAL A 97 -7.52 -5.02 3.83
N PRO A 98 -8.51 -5.83 3.42
CA PRO A 98 -9.82 -5.92 4.05
C PRO A 98 -9.77 -6.74 5.36
N MET A 99 -9.02 -6.24 6.35
CA MET A 99 -8.89 -6.78 7.70
C MET A 99 -9.58 -5.84 8.69
N ASN A 100 -10.64 -6.31 9.33
CA ASN A 100 -11.47 -5.49 10.21
C ASN A 100 -10.85 -5.33 11.61
N PHE A 101 -10.61 -4.08 12.04
CA PHE A 101 -10.15 -3.77 13.41
C PHE A 101 -11.25 -3.24 14.34
N GLY A 102 -12.46 -3.03 13.83
CA GLY A 102 -13.62 -2.52 14.54
C GLY A 102 -14.40 -1.51 13.70
N ASN A 103 -15.59 -1.11 14.16
CA ASN A 103 -16.46 -0.20 13.42
C ASN A 103 -16.51 1.18 14.10
N VAL A 104 -16.26 2.25 13.33
CA VAL A 104 -16.15 3.63 13.84
C VAL A 104 -17.49 4.19 14.34
N LYS A 105 -18.61 3.55 14.01
CA LYS A 105 -19.93 3.87 14.57
C LYS A 105 -20.12 3.36 16.00
N LYS A 106 -19.28 2.41 16.44
CA LYS A 106 -19.34 1.78 17.77
C LYS A 106 -18.20 2.20 18.68
N GLU A 107 -17.02 2.45 18.11
CA GLU A 107 -15.81 2.80 18.86
C GLU A 107 -15.09 3.99 18.23
N SER A 108 -14.41 4.82 19.05
CA SER A 108 -13.67 5.97 18.53
C SER A 108 -12.55 5.55 17.57
N VAL A 109 -12.35 6.32 16.50
CA VAL A 109 -11.26 6.11 15.53
C VAL A 109 -9.90 6.06 16.23
N LYS A 110 -9.68 6.91 17.25
CA LYS A 110 -8.43 6.94 18.04
C LYS A 110 -8.12 5.59 18.66
N LYS A 111 -9.12 4.96 19.31
CA LYS A 111 -8.94 3.65 19.97
C LYS A 111 -8.63 2.56 18.93
N LEU A 112 -9.44 2.48 17.89
CA LEU A 112 -9.28 1.49 16.81
C LEU A 112 -7.93 1.63 16.10
N TRP A 113 -7.50 2.87 15.83
CA TRP A 113 -6.23 3.18 15.21
C TRP A 113 -5.04 2.75 16.07
N ILE A 114 -5.02 3.08 17.36
CA ILE A 114 -3.93 2.71 18.27
C ILE A 114 -3.79 1.19 18.35
N GLU A 115 -4.90 0.48 18.48
CA GLU A 115 -4.92 -0.98 18.53
C GLU A 115 -4.36 -1.59 17.23
N MET A 116 -4.90 -1.19 16.07
CA MET A 116 -4.43 -1.65 14.77
C MET A 116 -2.94 -1.36 14.56
N LYS A 117 -2.50 -0.13 14.87
CA LYS A 117 -1.10 0.29 14.73
C LYS A 117 -0.16 -0.56 15.57
N ASN A 118 -0.56 -0.97 16.78
CA ASN A 118 0.26 -1.82 17.65
C ASN A 118 0.44 -3.24 17.07
N HIS A 119 -0.58 -3.77 16.40
CA HIS A 119 -0.50 -5.07 15.72
C HIS A 119 0.24 -5.00 14.38
N ILE A 120 0.07 -3.92 13.61
CA ILE A 120 0.81 -3.66 12.37
C ILE A 120 2.30 -3.45 12.68
N GLY A 121 2.63 -2.71 13.73
CA GLY A 121 3.99 -2.34 14.09
C GLY A 121 4.60 -1.32 13.14
N LYS A 122 5.88 -1.51 12.79
CA LYS A 122 6.63 -0.60 11.90
C LYS A 122 6.07 -0.62 10.47
N PRO A 123 6.23 0.48 9.70
CA PRO A 123 5.97 0.48 8.25
C PRO A 123 6.69 -0.68 7.56
N LYS A 124 6.03 -1.30 6.58
CA LYS A 124 6.58 -2.48 5.89
C LYS A 124 7.60 -2.04 4.84
N ILE A 125 8.54 -2.93 4.52
CA ILE A 125 9.56 -2.68 3.49
C ILE A 125 9.07 -2.95 2.05
N GLY A 126 7.78 -3.24 1.88
CA GLY A 126 7.07 -3.39 0.61
C GLY A 126 5.55 -3.38 0.85
N CYS A 127 4.74 -3.38 -0.21
CA CYS A 127 3.28 -3.29 -0.10
C CYS A 127 2.71 -4.43 0.76
N PHE A 128 1.98 -4.09 1.82
CA PHE A 128 1.47 -5.07 2.78
C PHE A 128 0.42 -5.99 2.15
N ALA A 129 -0.46 -5.43 1.30
CA ALA A 129 -1.47 -6.18 0.56
C ALA A 129 -0.87 -7.32 -0.29
N GLN A 130 0.23 -7.04 -1.01
CA GLN A 130 0.93 -8.04 -1.82
C GLN A 130 1.42 -9.23 -0.97
N LYS A 131 1.79 -8.96 0.28
CA LYS A 131 2.31 -9.96 1.22
C LYS A 131 1.20 -10.83 1.79
N VAL A 132 0.08 -10.24 2.20
CA VAL A 132 -0.90 -10.93 3.07
C VAL A 132 -2.21 -11.30 2.41
N ASN A 133 -2.60 -10.69 1.29
CA ASN A 133 -3.99 -10.82 0.83
C ASN A 133 -4.39 -12.24 0.39
N ARG A 134 -3.43 -13.08 -0.03
CA ARG A 134 -3.72 -14.50 -0.27
C ARG A 134 -4.12 -15.22 1.02
N GLU A 135 -3.43 -14.95 2.12
CA GLU A 135 -3.75 -15.51 3.43
C GLU A 135 -5.05 -14.92 3.97
N VAL A 136 -5.26 -13.61 3.82
CA VAL A 136 -6.51 -12.93 4.21
C VAL A 136 -7.71 -13.58 3.50
N PHE A 137 -7.65 -13.71 2.18
CA PHE A 137 -8.73 -14.29 1.38
C PHE A 137 -9.00 -15.76 1.73
N LYS A 138 -7.92 -16.54 1.93
CA LYS A 138 -8.04 -17.94 2.36
C LYS A 138 -8.69 -18.07 3.74
N GLN A 139 -8.24 -17.28 4.71
CA GLN A 139 -8.76 -17.32 6.08
C GLN A 139 -10.17 -16.73 6.23
N SER A 140 -10.59 -15.92 5.26
CA SER A 140 -11.93 -15.36 5.18
C SER A 140 -12.91 -16.27 4.44
N GLU A 141 -12.45 -17.41 3.90
CA GLU A 141 -13.26 -18.34 3.10
C GLU A 141 -13.96 -17.61 1.93
N GLY A 142 -13.29 -16.60 1.36
CA GLY A 142 -13.83 -15.75 0.31
C GLY A 142 -14.80 -14.64 0.77
N ILE A 143 -15.20 -14.62 2.04
CA ILE A 143 -16.13 -13.62 2.60
C ILE A 143 -15.35 -12.53 3.34
N LEU A 144 -15.34 -11.31 2.81
CA LEU A 144 -14.58 -10.19 3.35
C LEU A 144 -15.51 -9.14 4.02
N PRO A 145 -15.01 -8.39 5.03
CA PRO A 145 -13.63 -8.38 5.53
C PRO A 145 -13.30 -9.53 6.49
N LEU A 146 -12.02 -9.84 6.63
CA LEU A 146 -11.52 -10.79 7.62
C LEU A 146 -11.81 -10.27 9.04
N ASN A 147 -12.27 -11.16 9.92
CA ASN A 147 -12.58 -10.82 11.31
C ASN A 147 -11.33 -10.37 12.08
N LYS A 148 -11.56 -9.66 13.19
CA LYS A 148 -10.53 -8.99 13.98
C LYS A 148 -9.48 -9.93 14.57
N GLU A 149 -9.90 -11.09 15.08
CA GLU A 149 -8.99 -12.06 15.68
C GLU A 149 -7.98 -12.58 14.64
N LYS A 150 -8.48 -13.02 13.48
CA LYS A 150 -7.65 -13.49 12.36
C LYS A 150 -6.77 -12.36 11.80
N ALA A 151 -7.30 -11.14 11.71
CA ALA A 151 -6.55 -9.96 11.28
C ALA A 151 -5.36 -9.64 12.19
N ILE A 152 -5.57 -9.67 13.51
CA ILE A 152 -4.53 -9.47 14.53
C ILE A 152 -3.43 -10.52 14.37
N ASN A 153 -3.80 -11.78 14.17
CA ASN A 153 -2.86 -12.88 13.99
C ASN A 153 -1.98 -12.69 12.74
N ILE A 154 -2.57 -12.32 11.60
CA ILE A 154 -1.81 -12.03 10.37
C ILE A 154 -0.86 -10.84 10.57
N CYS A 155 -1.32 -9.76 11.22
CA CYS A 155 -0.50 -8.58 11.46
C CYS A 155 0.70 -8.89 12.36
N ASN A 156 0.48 -9.60 13.46
CA ASN A 156 1.54 -9.98 14.39
C ASN A 156 2.61 -10.86 13.72
N LYS A 157 2.21 -11.82 12.87
CA LYS A 157 3.14 -12.67 12.10
C LYS A 157 3.96 -11.89 11.06
N ASN A 158 3.46 -10.75 10.60
CA ASN A 158 4.09 -9.95 9.53
C ASN A 158 4.65 -8.61 10.04
N LYS A 159 5.00 -8.49 11.33
CA LYS A 159 5.71 -7.31 11.84
C LYS A 159 7.07 -7.17 11.17
N SER A 160 7.43 -5.94 10.82
CA SER A 160 8.74 -5.66 10.23
C SER A 160 9.78 -5.42 11.32
N ASN A 161 10.94 -6.06 11.19
CA ASN A 161 12.04 -5.91 12.14
C ASN A 161 12.82 -4.61 11.90
N ARG A 162 12.87 -4.14 10.66
CA ARG A 162 13.59 -2.92 10.25
C ARG A 162 12.65 -1.85 9.72
N TYR A 163 13.09 -0.60 9.83
CA TYR A 163 12.43 0.54 9.22
C TYR A 163 12.86 0.75 7.76
N PRO A 164 11.97 1.27 6.89
CA PRO A 164 12.35 1.78 5.57
C PRO A 164 13.41 2.88 5.66
N LYS A 165 14.13 3.11 4.55
CA LYS A 165 15.29 4.02 4.50
C LYS A 165 14.97 5.42 5.01
N TYR A 166 13.80 5.97 4.67
CA TYR A 166 13.42 7.31 5.11
C TYR A 166 13.50 7.48 6.64
N TYR A 167 12.92 6.55 7.40
CA TYR A 167 12.91 6.64 8.87
C TYR A 167 14.28 6.38 9.47
N ARG A 168 15.07 5.48 8.88
CA ARG A 168 16.44 5.23 9.34
C ARG A 168 17.33 6.47 9.20
N ASN A 169 17.07 7.30 8.20
CA ASN A 169 17.80 8.56 7.98
C ASN A 169 17.35 9.70 8.92
N LEU A 170 16.23 9.55 9.63
CA LEU A 170 15.71 10.55 10.57
C LEU A 170 16.08 10.25 12.03
N GLN A 171 16.73 9.12 12.28
CA GLN A 171 17.26 8.72 13.59
C GLN A 171 18.68 9.27 13.75
#